data_AF-A0A847GKV6-F1
#
_entry.id   AF-A0A847GKV6-F1
#
_cell.length_a   1.000
_cell.length_b   1.000
_cell.length_c   1.000
_cell.angle_alpha   90.00
_cell.angle_beta   90.00
_cell.angle_gamma   90.00
#
_symmetry.space_group_name_H-M   'P 1'
#
loop_
_entity.id
_entity.type
_entity.pdbx_description
1 polymer ?
#
loop_
_entity_poly.entity_id
_entity_poly.type
_entity_poly.pdbx_seq_one_letter_code
_entity_poly.pdbx_strand_id
1 'polypeptide(L)'
;MAIRLTGLSLDEVYAELSWAREVTEQPADEDWYAFMERISVPGRINEITEDAYCCFLNCSPPKLLGKARFCWADGDAPLRVFWTKNGRYYCRQLTRQETNHVCDVSGLPREYGMHLD
;
A
#
# COMPACT_ATOMS: atom_id res chain seq x y z
N MET A 1 -24.61 15.44 23.79
CA MET A 1 -24.70 14.87 22.43
C MET A 1 -23.46 15.32 21.67
N ALA A 2 -22.42 14.48 21.66
CA ALA A 2 -21.15 14.82 21.03
C ALA A 2 -21.23 14.56 19.52
N ILE A 3 -20.92 15.57 18.72
CA ILE A 3 -20.80 15.47 17.27
C ILE A 3 -19.58 14.55 17.01
N ARG A 4 -19.81 13.32 16.53
CA ARG A 4 -18.73 12.53 15.92
C ARG A 4 -18.33 13.28 14.65
N LEU A 5 -17.11 13.80 14.63
CA LEU A 5 -16.47 14.22 13.38
C LEU A 5 -16.40 12.98 12.50
N THR A 6 -17.21 12.95 11.45
CA THR A 6 -17.38 11.81 10.54
C THR A 6 -16.17 11.71 9.61
N GLY A 7 -15.06 11.18 10.12
CA GLY A 7 -13.93 10.74 9.30
C GLY A 7 -13.98 9.22 9.12
N LEU A 8 -13.62 8.73 7.93
CA LEU A 8 -13.38 7.30 7.73
C LEU A 8 -12.25 6.83 8.65
N SER A 9 -12.42 5.66 9.23
CA SER A 9 -11.35 4.94 9.92
C SER A 9 -10.32 4.43 8.91
N LEU A 10 -9.11 4.16 9.38
CA LEU A 10 -8.06 3.56 8.56
C LEU A 10 -8.51 2.22 7.94
N ASP A 11 -9.32 1.43 8.66
CA ASP A 11 -9.92 0.20 8.12
C ASP A 11 -10.85 0.44 6.94
N GLU A 12 -11.70 1.47 7.01
CA GLU A 12 -12.59 1.85 5.91
C GLU A 12 -11.80 2.34 4.69
N VAL A 13 -10.78 3.16 4.90
CA VAL A 13 -9.88 3.61 3.83
C VAL A 13 -9.22 2.43 3.14
N TYR A 14 -8.71 1.45 3.89
CA TYR A 14 -8.13 0.25 3.27
C TYR A 14 -9.16 -0.64 2.57
N ALA A 15 -10.39 -0.70 3.07
CA ALA A 15 -11.47 -1.43 2.39
C ALA A 15 -11.74 -0.82 1.01
N GLU A 16 -11.74 0.51 0.89
CA GLU A 16 -11.87 1.20 -0.40
C GLU A 16 -10.66 0.93 -1.31
N LEU A 17 -9.43 1.06 -0.78
CA LEU A 17 -8.20 0.89 -1.55
C LEU A 17 -7.98 -0.54 -2.03
N SER A 18 -8.47 -1.54 -1.30
CA SER A 18 -8.36 -2.97 -1.63
C SER A 18 -9.49 -3.48 -2.52
N TRP A 19 -10.44 -2.61 -2.90
CA TRP A 19 -11.49 -2.95 -3.84
C TRP A 19 -11.12 -2.48 -5.25
N ALA A 20 -11.17 -3.41 -6.20
CA ALA A 20 -11.08 -3.12 -7.63
C ALA A 20 -11.94 -4.11 -8.40
N ARG A 21 -12.44 -3.67 -9.56
CA ARG A 21 -13.15 -4.54 -10.51
C ARG A 21 -12.22 -5.55 -11.16
N GLU A 22 -10.95 -5.18 -11.33
CA GLU A 22 -9.93 -6.00 -11.99
C GLU A 22 -8.68 -6.05 -11.11
N VAL A 23 -8.08 -7.24 -11.04
CA VAL A 23 -6.79 -7.49 -10.41
C VAL A 23 -5.84 -7.97 -11.51
N THR A 24 -4.67 -7.35 -11.61
CA THR A 24 -3.65 -7.79 -12.55
C THR A 24 -2.91 -8.97 -11.94
N GLU A 25 -3.04 -10.15 -12.54
CA GLU A 25 -2.27 -11.33 -12.17
C GLU A 25 -0.78 -11.13 -12.46
N GLN A 26 0.08 -11.80 -11.68
CA GLN A 26 1.52 -11.80 -11.95
C GLN A 26 1.83 -12.75 -13.13
N PRO A 27 2.49 -12.28 -14.20
CA PRO A 27 2.97 -13.15 -15.28
C PRO A 27 3.99 -14.19 -14.78
N ALA A 28 3.98 -15.38 -15.38
CA ALA A 28 4.76 -16.53 -14.90
C ALA A 28 6.29 -16.36 -15.04
N ASP A 29 6.72 -15.60 -16.04
CA ASP A 29 8.12 -15.34 -16.40
C ASP A 29 8.52 -13.87 -16.18
N GLU A 30 7.80 -13.17 -15.30
CA GLU A 30 8.07 -11.77 -14.98
C GLU A 30 9.40 -11.62 -14.24
N ASP A 31 10.33 -10.85 -14.82
CA ASP A 31 11.56 -10.46 -14.13
C ASP A 31 11.32 -9.31 -13.13
N TRP A 32 12.32 -9.01 -12.31
CA TRP A 32 12.20 -8.00 -11.26
C TRP A 32 11.89 -6.59 -11.79
N TYR A 33 12.44 -6.20 -12.94
CA TYR A 33 12.23 -4.86 -13.49
C TYR A 33 10.80 -4.73 -14.03
N ALA A 34 10.34 -5.72 -14.79
CA ALA A 34 8.97 -5.80 -15.29
C ALA A 34 7.95 -5.84 -14.13
N PHE A 35 8.24 -6.63 -13.09
CA PHE A 35 7.46 -6.67 -11.85
C PHE A 35 7.34 -5.29 -11.21
N MET A 36 8.47 -4.60 -11.01
CA MET A 36 8.49 -3.27 -10.42
C MET A 36 7.73 -2.24 -11.26
N GLU A 37 7.85 -2.27 -12.57
CA GLU A 37 7.09 -1.40 -13.48
C GLU A 37 5.57 -1.64 -13.35
N ARG A 38 5.16 -2.91 -13.35
CA ARG A 38 3.75 -3.29 -13.24
C ARG A 38 3.13 -2.84 -11.92
N ILE A 39 3.79 -3.10 -10.79
CA ILE A 39 3.24 -2.76 -9.47
C ILE A 39 3.34 -1.27 -9.12
N SER A 40 4.08 -0.48 -9.91
CA SER A 40 4.26 0.97 -9.70
C SER A 40 3.20 1.82 -10.39
N VAL A 41 2.24 1.22 -11.12
CA VAL A 41 1.14 1.97 -11.74
C VAL A 41 0.09 2.33 -10.68
N PRO A 42 -0.16 3.64 -10.41
CA PRO A 42 -1.09 4.06 -9.37
C PRO A 42 -2.52 3.56 -9.60
N GLY A 43 -3.21 3.18 -8.52
CA GLY A 43 -4.61 2.78 -8.55
C GLY A 43 -4.87 1.33 -9.01
N ARG A 44 -3.86 0.61 -9.50
CA ARG A 44 -3.99 -0.79 -9.90
C ARG A 44 -3.71 -1.73 -8.75
N ILE A 45 -4.62 -2.69 -8.55
CA ILE A 45 -4.39 -3.82 -7.65
C ILE A 45 -3.69 -4.92 -8.44
N ASN A 46 -2.56 -5.36 -7.89
CA ASN A 46 -1.73 -6.40 -8.46
C ASN A 46 -1.70 -7.59 -7.51
N GLU A 47 -1.95 -8.79 -8.02
CA GLU A 47 -1.56 -10.02 -7.32
C GLU A 47 -0.03 -10.16 -7.42
N ILE A 48 0.57 -10.61 -6.32
CA ILE A 48 2.01 -10.83 -6.19
C ILE A 48 2.28 -12.16 -5.49
N THR A 49 3.50 -12.68 -5.60
CA THR A 49 3.91 -13.86 -4.83
C THR A 49 4.12 -13.54 -3.34
N GLU A 50 4.07 -14.58 -2.51
CA GLU A 50 4.47 -14.50 -1.09
C GLU A 50 5.92 -14.01 -0.94
N ASP A 51 6.83 -14.50 -1.78
CA ASP A 51 8.24 -14.10 -1.76
C ASP A 51 8.40 -12.60 -2.02
N ALA A 52 7.66 -12.05 -2.98
CA ALA A 52 7.66 -10.61 -3.25
C ALA A 52 7.09 -9.81 -2.06
N TYR A 53 5.98 -10.27 -1.47
CA TYR A 53 5.40 -9.65 -0.27
C TYR A 53 6.41 -9.61 0.89
N CYS A 54 7.07 -10.75 1.15
CA CYS A 54 8.09 -10.88 2.18
C CYS A 54 9.33 -10.04 1.89
N CYS A 55 9.73 -9.89 0.62
CA CYS A 55 10.83 -9.04 0.21
C CYS A 55 10.59 -7.59 0.66
N PHE A 56 9.41 -7.01 0.37
CA PHE A 56 9.09 -5.65 0.80
C PHE A 56 8.94 -5.52 2.31
N LEU A 57 8.32 -6.51 2.97
CA LEU A 57 8.13 -6.48 4.42
C LEU A 57 9.47 -6.47 5.19
N ASN A 58 10.49 -7.16 4.64
CA ASN A 58 11.79 -7.34 5.30
C ASN A 58 12.90 -6.42 4.76
N CYS A 59 12.72 -5.77 3.61
CA CYS A 59 13.74 -4.91 3.00
C CYS A 59 14.01 -3.65 3.84
N SER A 60 12.97 -3.04 4.40
CA SER A 60 13.08 -1.91 5.32
C SER A 60 11.85 -1.83 6.23
N PRO A 61 11.93 -1.15 7.39
CA PRO A 61 10.78 -0.98 8.26
C PRO A 61 9.59 -0.35 7.50
N PRO A 62 8.40 -0.99 7.52
CA PRO A 62 7.21 -0.40 6.92
C PRO A 62 6.87 0.95 7.54
N LYS A 63 6.30 1.84 6.74
CA LYS A 63 5.80 3.14 7.22
C LYS A 63 4.58 2.97 8.12
N LEU A 64 3.75 1.96 7.81
CA LEU A 64 2.63 1.52 8.65
C LEU A 64 2.59 0.00 8.66
N LEU A 65 2.36 -0.59 9.83
CA LEU A 65 2.24 -2.03 10.00
C LEU A 65 0.94 -2.38 10.72
N GLY A 66 0.12 -3.22 10.11
CA GLY A 66 -1.08 -3.81 10.68
C GLY A 66 -1.02 -5.34 10.66
N LYS A 67 -2.05 -6.00 11.21
CA LYS A 67 -2.07 -7.48 11.36
C LYS A 67 -1.92 -8.27 10.06
N ALA A 68 -2.48 -7.79 8.95
CA ALA A 68 -2.50 -8.49 7.66
C ALA A 68 -2.17 -7.57 6.48
N ARG A 69 -1.58 -6.40 6.76
CA ARG A 69 -1.29 -5.36 5.78
C ARG A 69 -0.20 -4.42 6.27
N PHE A 70 0.51 -3.81 5.35
CA PHE A 70 1.51 -2.79 5.65
C PHE A 70 1.60 -1.76 4.51
N CYS A 71 2.15 -0.59 4.81
CA CYS A 71 2.48 0.43 3.82
C CYS A 71 3.99 0.59 3.72
N TRP A 72 4.50 0.70 2.50
CA TRP A 72 5.91 0.91 2.19
C TRP A 72 6.06 2.10 1.23
N ALA A 73 7.21 2.76 1.23
CA ALA A 73 7.58 3.74 0.22
C ALA A 73 9.09 3.81 0.03
N ASP A 74 9.50 4.14 -1.19
CA ASP A 74 10.86 4.51 -1.54
C ASP A 74 11.00 6.03 -1.43
N GLY A 75 11.82 6.52 -0.50
CA GLY A 75 11.96 7.96 -0.26
C GLY A 75 10.62 8.68 -0.10
N ASP A 76 10.41 9.72 -0.92
CA ASP A 76 9.21 10.56 -0.95
C ASP A 76 8.13 10.08 -1.93
N ALA A 77 8.28 8.89 -2.52
CA ALA A 77 7.28 8.30 -3.40
C ALA A 77 5.96 8.06 -2.64
N PRO A 78 4.80 8.12 -3.32
CA PRO A 78 3.52 7.74 -2.71
C PRO A 78 3.57 6.32 -2.10
N LEU A 79 2.80 6.10 -1.04
CA LEU A 79 2.77 4.80 -0.37
C LEU A 79 2.33 3.69 -1.33
N ARG A 80 2.89 2.51 -1.14
CA ARG A 80 2.39 1.25 -1.68
C ARG A 80 1.81 0.44 -0.53
N VAL A 81 0.57 0.02 -0.69
CA VAL A 81 -0.12 -0.81 0.31
C VAL A 81 0.01 -2.26 -0.11
N PHE A 82 0.33 -3.12 0.86
CA PHE A 82 0.41 -4.56 0.71
C PHE A 82 -0.57 -5.21 1.67
N TRP A 83 -1.28 -6.26 1.24
CA TRP A 83 -2.19 -7.01 2.11
C TRP A 83 -2.32 -8.47 1.68
N THR A 84 -2.84 -9.29 2.58
CA THR A 84 -3.20 -10.68 2.29
C THR A 84 -4.71 -10.88 2.38
N LYS A 85 -5.24 -11.78 1.54
CA LYS A 85 -6.65 -12.19 1.58
C LYS A 85 -6.78 -13.61 1.03
N ASN A 86 -7.43 -14.50 1.79
CA ASN A 86 -7.69 -15.89 1.37
C ASN A 86 -6.43 -16.64 0.85
N GLY A 87 -5.29 -16.47 1.51
CA GLY A 87 -4.02 -17.12 1.13
C GLY A 87 -3.33 -16.52 -0.09
N ARG A 88 -3.81 -15.37 -0.60
CA ARG A 88 -3.20 -14.63 -1.70
C ARG A 88 -2.64 -13.29 -1.23
N TYR A 89 -1.70 -12.75 -1.98
CA TYR A 89 -0.93 -11.56 -1.65
C TYR A 89 -1.16 -10.50 -2.72
N TYR A 90 -1.31 -9.25 -2.28
CA TYR A 90 -1.67 -8.16 -3.16
C TYR A 90 -0.88 -6.91 -2.81
N CYS A 91 -0.72 -6.05 -3.82
CA CYS A 91 -0.28 -4.69 -3.59
C CYS A 91 -0.99 -3.67 -4.49
N ARG A 92 -0.97 -2.41 -4.06
CA ARG A 92 -1.44 -1.26 -4.84
C ARG A 92 -0.53 -0.07 -4.60
N GLN A 93 0.01 0.48 -5.68
CA GLN A 93 0.64 1.81 -5.65
C GLN A 93 -0.46 2.86 -5.47
N LEU A 94 -0.33 3.69 -4.45
CA LEU A 94 -1.26 4.79 -4.23
C LEU A 94 -0.86 6.00 -5.08
N THR A 95 -1.85 6.82 -5.39
CA THR A 95 -1.64 8.21 -5.80
C THR A 95 -1.18 9.06 -4.60
N ARG A 96 -0.68 10.27 -4.88
CA ARG A 96 -0.34 11.23 -3.81
C ARG A 96 -1.57 11.60 -2.96
N GLN A 97 -2.75 11.72 -3.57
CA GLN A 97 -3.99 12.06 -2.86
C GLN A 97 -4.41 10.93 -1.91
N GLU A 98 -4.42 9.69 -2.38
CA GLU A 98 -4.71 8.51 -1.54
C GLU A 98 -3.68 8.36 -0.41
N THR A 99 -2.40 8.61 -0.70
CA THR A 99 -1.33 8.64 0.32
C THR A 99 -1.63 9.66 1.41
N ASN A 100 -1.96 10.91 1.04
CA ASN A 100 -2.31 11.94 2.01
C ASN A 100 -3.51 11.53 2.86
N HIS A 101 -4.52 10.89 2.25
CA HIS A 101 -5.68 10.40 2.98
C HIS A 101 -5.30 9.33 4.02
N VAL A 102 -4.46 8.37 3.64
CA VAL A 102 -3.92 7.36 4.58
C VAL A 102 -3.11 8.03 5.70
N CYS A 103 -2.26 9.00 5.39
CA CYS A 103 -1.50 9.75 6.38
C CYS A 103 -2.41 10.46 7.39
N ASP A 104 -3.44 11.15 6.90
CA ASP A 104 -4.37 11.91 7.73
C ASP A 104 -5.13 11.02 8.72
N VAL A 105 -5.58 9.84 8.29
CA VAL A 105 -6.35 8.92 9.15
C VAL A 105 -5.47 8.04 10.05
N SER A 106 -4.20 7.83 9.70
CA SER A 106 -3.25 7.01 10.47
C SER A 106 -2.39 7.81 11.44
N GLY A 107 -2.27 9.13 11.24
CA GLY A 107 -1.32 9.98 11.96
C GLY A 107 0.12 9.90 11.44
N LEU A 108 0.37 9.19 10.34
CA LEU A 108 1.67 9.20 9.66
C LEU A 108 1.95 10.62 9.11
N PRO A 109 3.14 11.20 9.30
CA PRO A 109 3.47 12.48 8.68
C PRO A 109 3.43 12.35 7.16
N ARG A 110 2.94 13.37 6.46
CA ARG A 110 2.91 13.38 4.98
C ARG A 110 4.31 13.42 4.35
N GLU A 111 5.32 13.80 5.12
CA GLU A 111 6.74 13.88 4.73
C GLU A 111 7.55 12.70 5.31
N TYR A 112 6.98 11.49 5.36
CA TYR A 112 7.62 10.28 5.91
C TYR A 112 8.91 9.82 5.19
N GLY A 113 9.25 10.48 4.08
CA GLY A 113 10.39 10.20 3.21
C GLY A 113 11.50 11.25 3.26
N MET A 114 11.26 12.39 3.89
CA MET A 114 12.31 13.40 4.05
C MET A 114 13.11 13.06 5.31
N HIS A 115 14.39 12.71 5.13
CA HIS A 115 15.34 12.78 6.23
C HIS A 115 15.40 14.25 6.66
N LEU A 116 15.00 14.53 7.90
CA LEU A 116 15.40 15.77 8.55
C LEU A 116 16.90 15.63 8.78
N ASP A 117 17.67 16.45 8.08
CA ASP A 117 19.11 16.63 8.28
C ASP A 117 19.46 16.94 9.74
#